data_AF-A0A8C8DHB5-F1
#
_entry.id   AF-A0A8C8DHB5-F1
#
_cell.length_a   1.000
_cell.length_b   1.000
_cell.length_c   1.000
_cell.angle_alpha   90.00
_cell.angle_beta   90.00
_cell.angle_gamma   90.00
#
_symmetry.space_group_name_H-M   'P 1'
#
loop_
_entity.id
_entity.type
_entity.pdbx_description
1 polymer ?
#
loop_
_entity_poly.entity_id
_entity_poly.type
_entity_poly.pdbx_seq_one_letter_code
_entity_poly.pdbx_strand_id
1 'polypeptide(L)'
;MFILGFAGCIGALRENTFLLKFFSVFLGIIFFLELTAGILAFVFKDWIKDQLNLFINNNIRAYRDDIDLQNLIDFTQEYWECCGAFGVDDWNLNIYFNCTDGNPSREKCGVPFSCCTKDPAEDVINTQCGYDIRAKPVSPLGHVTSAPPSPGLLCFQNPRHAGGICGSLSSLLLCDHFMFLR
;
A
#
# COMPACT_ATOMS: atom_id res chain seq x y z
N MET A 1 -1.83 17.93 15.63
CA MET A 1 -0.57 18.65 15.34
C MET A 1 -0.66 20.16 15.55
N PHE A 2 -1.69 20.87 15.07
CA PHE A 2 -1.82 22.33 15.24
C PHE A 2 -1.78 22.83 16.70
N ILE A 3 -2.51 22.21 17.61
CA ILE A 3 -2.60 22.68 19.01
C ILE A 3 -1.27 22.51 19.75
N LEU A 4 -0.60 21.36 19.59
CA LEU A 4 0.70 21.08 20.20
C LEU A 4 1.79 22.02 19.65
N GLY A 5 1.79 22.25 18.32
CA GLY A 5 2.72 23.17 17.69
C GLY A 5 2.53 24.62 18.13
N PHE A 6 1.28 25.09 18.21
CA PHE A 6 0.96 26.43 18.70
C PHE A 6 1.33 26.62 20.18
N ALA A 7 1.04 25.63 21.03
CA ALA A 7 1.42 25.65 22.43
C ALA A 7 2.95 25.68 22.61
N GLY A 8 3.70 24.94 21.79
CA GLY A 8 5.16 24.98 21.77
C GLY A 8 5.71 26.35 21.33
N CYS A 9 5.21 26.88 20.20
CA CYS A 9 5.64 28.18 19.69
C CYS A 9 5.30 29.34 20.64
N ILE A 10 4.07 29.42 21.17
CA ILE A 10 3.69 30.45 22.14
C ILE A 10 4.42 30.26 23.47
N GLY A 11 4.60 29.02 23.93
CA GLY A 11 5.35 28.71 25.14
C GLY A 11 6.78 29.26 25.10
N ALA A 12 7.46 29.10 23.96
CA ALA A 12 8.80 29.64 23.73
C ALA A 12 8.80 31.17 23.59
N LEU A 13 7.91 31.75 22.77
CA LEU A 13 7.86 33.19 22.52
C LEU A 13 7.48 34.02 23.75
N ARG A 14 6.63 33.47 24.63
CA ARG A 14 6.17 34.15 25.85
C ARG A 14 6.95 33.74 27.10
N GLU A 15 8.00 32.93 26.94
CA GLU A 15 8.80 32.38 28.03
C GLU A 15 7.94 31.74 29.14
N ASN A 16 6.83 31.11 28.73
CA ASN A 16 5.87 30.53 29.67
C ASN A 16 6.27 29.10 29.98
N THR A 17 6.93 28.92 31.12
CA THR A 17 7.43 27.63 31.62
C THR A 17 6.34 26.57 31.75
N PHE A 18 5.09 26.95 32.02
CA PHE A 18 3.97 26.00 32.13
C PHE A 18 3.61 25.40 30.77
N LEU A 19 3.49 26.25 29.73
CA LEU A 19 3.22 25.81 28.35
C LEU A 19 4.36 24.95 27.80
N LEU A 20 5.61 25.33 28.07
CA LEU A 20 6.80 24.55 27.68
C LEU A 20 6.84 23.17 28.36
N LYS A 21 6.52 23.10 29.65
CA LYS A 21 6.43 21.80 30.37
C LYS A 21 5.31 20.92 29.82
N PHE A 22 4.13 21.49 29.56
CA PHE A 22 3.02 20.78 28.92
C PHE A 22 3.48 20.19 27.58
N PHE A 23 4.06 21.01 26.70
CA PHE A 23 4.57 20.56 25.41
C PHE A 23 5.58 19.42 25.54
N SER A 24 6.56 19.55 26.44
CA SER A 24 7.59 18.53 26.69
C SER A 24 7.00 17.20 27.18
N VAL A 25 6.02 17.24 28.09
CA VAL A 25 5.35 16.02 28.59
C VAL A 25 4.59 15.31 27.47
N PHE A 26 3.85 16.06 26.64
CA PHE A 26 3.11 15.48 25.52
C PHE A 26 4.05 14.87 24.47
N LEU A 27 5.17 15.52 24.16
CA LEU A 27 6.19 14.94 23.29
C LEU A 27 6.78 13.66 23.86
N GLY A 28 7.06 13.62 25.17
CA GLY A 28 7.52 12.40 25.84
C GLY A 28 6.51 11.26 25.73
N ILE A 29 5.22 11.53 25.94
CA ILE A 29 4.16 10.53 25.80
C ILE A 29 4.07 10.00 24.36
N ILE A 30 4.09 10.89 23.37
CA ILE A 30 4.05 10.49 21.95
C ILE A 30 5.25 9.62 21.60
N PHE A 31 6.45 9.99 22.06
CA PHE A 31 7.67 9.22 21.83
C PHE A 31 7.58 7.80 22.40
N PHE A 32 7.11 7.65 23.64
CA PHE A 32 6.94 6.31 24.22
C PHE A 32 5.83 5.50 23.53
N LEU A 33 4.76 6.16 23.06
CA LEU A 33 3.70 5.51 22.28
C LEU A 33 4.23 5.03 20.92
N GLU A 34 4.98 5.85 20.20
CA GLU A 34 5.61 5.47 18.93
C GLU A 34 6.61 4.33 19.10
N LEU A 35 7.45 4.38 20.14
CA LEU A 35 8.39 3.31 20.46
C LEU A 35 7.65 1.99 20.75
N THR A 36 6.60 2.05 21.57
CA THR A 36 5.79 0.87 21.90
C THR A 36 5.06 0.33 20.67
N ALA A 37 4.46 1.21 19.86
CA ALA A 37 3.78 0.84 18.62
C ALA A 37 4.77 0.21 17.62
N GLY A 38 5.98 0.74 17.48
CA GLY A 38 7.03 0.18 16.63
C GLY A 38 7.45 -1.23 17.06
N ILE A 39 7.63 -1.46 18.37
CA ILE A 39 7.94 -2.78 18.91
C ILE A 39 6.77 -3.75 18.67
N LEU A 40 5.53 -3.34 18.94
CA LEU A 40 4.34 -4.15 18.68
C LEU A 40 4.20 -4.50 17.21
N ALA A 41 4.39 -3.54 16.29
CA ALA A 41 4.31 -3.77 14.85
C ALA A 41 5.36 -4.79 14.39
N PHE A 42 6.58 -4.73 14.95
CA PHE A 42 7.63 -5.70 14.63
C PHE A 42 7.31 -7.11 15.15
N VAL A 43 6.82 -7.22 16.39
CA VAL A 43 6.48 -8.51 17.02
C VAL A 43 5.25 -9.16 16.37
N PHE A 44 4.22 -8.37 16.08
CA PHE A 44 2.95 -8.85 15.53
C PHE A 44 2.86 -8.70 14.01
N LYS A 45 3.99 -8.55 13.30
CA LYS A 45 4.02 -8.33 11.85
C LYS A 45 3.21 -9.37 11.06
N ASP A 46 3.28 -10.64 11.47
CA ASP A 46 2.66 -11.74 10.74
C ASP A 46 1.14 -11.77 10.99
N TRP A 47 0.72 -11.52 12.23
CA TRP A 47 -0.70 -11.35 12.55
C TRP A 47 -1.32 -10.13 11.85
N ILE A 48 -0.60 -9.00 11.80
CA ILE A 48 -1.05 -7.79 11.08
C ILE A 48 -1.21 -8.08 9.59
N LYS A 49 -0.27 -8.81 8.98
CA LYS A 49 -0.40 -9.25 7.59
C LYS A 49 -1.68 -10.06 7.40
N ASP A 50 -1.91 -11.08 8.22
CA ASP A 50 -3.10 -11.93 8.10
C ASP A 50 -4.41 -11.12 8.21
N GLN A 51 -4.49 -10.19 9.16
CA GLN A 51 -5.65 -9.31 9.30
C GLN A 51 -5.83 -8.41 8.08
N LEU A 52 -4.74 -7.84 7.56
CA LEU A 52 -4.79 -7.02 6.37
C LEU A 52 -5.24 -7.83 5.15
N ASN A 53 -4.76 -9.07 4.99
CA ASN A 53 -5.14 -9.94 3.89
C ASN A 53 -6.64 -10.26 3.92
N LEU A 54 -7.18 -10.56 5.11
CA LEU A 54 -8.62 -10.76 5.29
C LEU A 54 -9.40 -9.50 4.94
N PHE A 55 -8.91 -8.33 5.36
CA PHE A 55 -9.54 -7.06 5.04
C PHE A 55 -9.54 -6.79 3.54
N ILE A 56 -8.38 -6.88 2.86
CA ILE A 56 -8.28 -6.65 1.41
C ILE A 56 -9.14 -7.67 0.64
N ASN A 57 -9.10 -8.95 1.00
CA ASN A 57 -9.89 -9.98 0.34
C ASN A 57 -11.40 -9.74 0.46
N ASN A 58 -11.88 -9.24 1.60
CA ASN A 58 -13.27 -8.85 1.76
C ASN A 58 -13.63 -7.64 0.87
N ASN A 59 -12.73 -6.66 0.76
CA ASN A 59 -12.91 -5.51 -0.11
C ASN A 59 -12.88 -5.90 -1.61
N ILE A 60 -12.02 -6.85 -2.01
CA ILE A 60 -12.00 -7.40 -3.38
C ILE A 60 -13.33 -8.05 -3.75
N ARG A 61 -13.97 -8.77 -2.81
CA ARG A 61 -15.30 -9.35 -3.04
C ARG A 61 -16.37 -8.29 -3.30
N ALA A 62 -16.27 -7.14 -2.63
CA ALA A 62 -17.20 -6.02 -2.73
C ALA A 62 -16.77 -4.95 -3.77
N TYR A 63 -15.75 -5.24 -4.59
CA TYR A 63 -15.11 -4.24 -5.47
C TYR A 63 -16.10 -3.54 -6.43
N ARG A 64 -17.16 -4.22 -6.88
CA ARG A 64 -18.19 -3.66 -7.77
C ARG A 64 -19.44 -3.14 -7.04
N ASP A 65 -19.49 -3.28 -5.72
CA ASP A 65 -20.68 -2.92 -4.93
C ASP A 65 -20.71 -1.41 -4.60
N ASP A 66 -19.54 -0.77 -4.53
CA ASP A 66 -19.39 0.65 -4.18
C ASP A 66 -18.32 1.33 -5.05
N ILE A 67 -18.66 2.48 -5.64
CA ILE A 67 -17.78 3.26 -6.52
C ILE A 67 -16.61 3.90 -5.77
N ASP A 68 -16.79 4.29 -4.52
CA ASP A 68 -15.74 4.87 -3.69
C ASP A 68 -14.72 3.79 -3.31
N LEU A 69 -15.20 2.57 -3.02
CA LEU A 69 -14.34 1.42 -2.77
C LEU A 69 -13.53 1.04 -4.02
N GLN A 70 -14.19 1.03 -5.18
CA GLN A 70 -13.53 0.79 -6.47
C GLN A 70 -12.41 1.80 -6.71
N ASN A 71 -12.69 3.11 -6.60
CA ASN A 71 -11.70 4.17 -6.77
C ASN A 71 -10.53 4.05 -5.79
N LEU A 72 -10.80 3.70 -4.53
CA LEU A 72 -9.78 3.51 -3.51
C LEU A 72 -8.85 2.33 -3.84
N ILE A 73 -9.43 1.20 -4.26
CA ILE A 73 -8.65 0.01 -4.65
C ILE A 73 -7.81 0.31 -5.88
N ASP A 74 -8.41 0.93 -6.90
CA ASP A 74 -7.72 1.29 -8.13
C ASP A 74 -6.56 2.26 -7.87
N PHE A 75 -6.78 3.30 -7.07
CA PHE A 75 -5.75 4.23 -6.65
C PHE A 75 -4.62 3.54 -5.89
N THR A 76 -4.97 2.64 -4.97
CA THR A 76 -3.99 1.90 -4.15
C THR A 76 -3.13 1.00 -5.05
N GLN A 77 -3.74 0.29 -6.00
CA GLN A 77 -3.04 -0.61 -6.90
C GLN A 77 -2.12 0.11 -7.88
N GLU A 78 -2.54 1.27 -8.41
CA GLU A 78 -1.69 2.11 -9.25
C GLU A 78 -0.55 2.75 -8.44
N TYR A 79 -0.84 3.27 -7.25
CA TYR A 79 0.15 3.97 -6.43
C TYR A 79 1.26 3.06 -5.91
N TRP A 80 0.90 1.85 -5.46
CA TRP A 80 1.85 0.89 -4.90
C TRP A 80 2.38 -0.11 -5.93
N GLU A 81 1.94 -0.02 -7.18
CA GLU A 81 2.22 -0.97 -8.25
C GLU A 81 2.03 -2.41 -7.73
N CYS A 82 0.80 -2.75 -7.36
CA CYS A 82 0.44 -4.06 -6.83
C CYS A 82 -0.90 -4.52 -7.38
N CYS A 83 -1.17 -5.84 -7.32
CA CYS A 83 -2.45 -6.38 -7.77
C CYS A 83 -2.94 -7.46 -6.83
N GLY A 84 -4.11 -7.24 -6.20
CA GLY A 84 -4.64 -8.15 -5.16
C GLY A 84 -4.00 -7.93 -3.79
N ALA A 85 -4.20 -8.87 -2.85
CA ALA A 85 -3.61 -8.88 -1.51
C ALA A 85 -2.24 -9.60 -1.47
N PHE A 86 -2.13 -10.68 -2.23
CA PHE A 86 -0.94 -11.49 -2.45
C PHE A 86 -0.58 -11.60 -3.93
N GLY A 87 -1.56 -11.45 -4.82
CA GLY A 87 -1.33 -11.47 -6.24
C GLY A 87 -2.61 -11.45 -7.06
N VAL A 88 -2.43 -11.59 -8.38
CA VAL A 88 -3.51 -11.54 -9.37
C VAL A 88 -4.60 -12.58 -9.12
N ASP A 89 -4.29 -13.68 -8.43
CA ASP A 89 -5.23 -14.77 -8.15
C ASP A 89 -6.30 -14.40 -7.11
N ASP A 90 -6.08 -13.39 -6.28
CA ASP A 90 -7.07 -12.95 -5.28
C ASP A 90 -8.35 -12.44 -5.93
N TRP A 91 -8.27 -11.98 -7.17
CA TRP A 91 -9.42 -11.58 -7.97
C TRP A 91 -10.37 -12.74 -8.28
N ASN A 92 -9.98 -14.00 -8.00
CA ASN A 92 -10.93 -15.12 -8.04
C ASN A 92 -12.00 -15.03 -6.95
N LEU A 93 -11.77 -14.25 -5.89
CA LEU A 93 -12.76 -14.04 -4.84
C LEU A 93 -13.93 -13.16 -5.30
N ASN A 94 -13.73 -12.33 -6.32
CA ASN A 94 -14.78 -11.46 -6.86
C ASN A 94 -15.64 -12.18 -7.90
N ILE A 95 -16.96 -12.03 -7.81
CA ILE A 95 -17.92 -12.71 -8.70
C ILE A 95 -17.74 -12.35 -10.18
N TYR A 96 -17.25 -11.15 -10.50
CA TYR A 96 -17.08 -10.71 -11.90
C TYR A 96 -15.75 -11.17 -12.52
N PHE A 97 -14.72 -11.38 -11.71
CA PHE A 97 -13.39 -11.77 -12.16
C PHE A 97 -13.10 -13.27 -11.96
N ASN A 98 -13.96 -13.99 -11.23
CA ASN A 98 -13.80 -15.41 -10.95
C ASN A 98 -13.67 -16.25 -12.24
N CYS A 99 -12.64 -17.10 -12.29
CA CYS A 99 -12.28 -17.93 -13.44
C CYS A 99 -13.18 -19.14 -13.74
N THR A 100 -14.30 -19.33 -13.05
CA THR A 100 -15.16 -20.51 -13.27
C THR A 100 -15.77 -20.50 -14.69
N ASP A 101 -15.80 -21.65 -15.36
CA ASP A 101 -16.29 -21.80 -16.75
C ASP A 101 -17.73 -21.29 -16.95
N GLY A 102 -18.56 -21.41 -15.91
CA GLY A 102 -19.96 -20.95 -15.88
C GLY A 102 -20.14 -19.44 -15.62
N ASN A 103 -19.07 -18.66 -15.44
CA ASN A 103 -19.17 -17.23 -15.20
C ASN A 103 -19.54 -16.48 -16.50
N PRO A 104 -20.69 -15.78 -16.57
CA PRO A 104 -21.10 -15.03 -17.75
C PRO A 104 -20.36 -13.68 -17.89
N SER A 105 -19.57 -13.29 -16.89
CA SER A 105 -18.83 -12.03 -16.90
C SER A 105 -17.80 -11.98 -18.03
N ARG A 106 -17.75 -10.84 -18.73
CA ARG A 106 -16.72 -10.55 -19.73
C ARG A 106 -15.33 -10.42 -19.11
N GLU A 107 -15.27 -10.04 -17.83
CA GLU A 107 -14.03 -9.82 -17.09
C GLU A 107 -13.53 -11.10 -16.38
N LYS A 108 -14.16 -12.27 -16.65
CA LYS A 108 -13.73 -13.53 -16.05
C LYS A 108 -12.25 -13.80 -16.34
N CYS A 109 -11.54 -14.38 -15.38
CA CYS A 109 -10.09 -14.57 -15.46
C CYS A 109 -9.27 -13.30 -15.70
N GLY A 110 -9.87 -12.13 -15.58
CA GLY A 110 -9.18 -10.86 -15.68
C GLY A 110 -8.84 -10.23 -14.34
N VAL A 111 -8.22 -9.07 -14.39
CA VAL A 111 -7.95 -8.16 -13.26
C VAL A 111 -8.37 -6.75 -13.67
N PRO A 112 -8.63 -5.82 -12.75
CA PRO A 112 -8.93 -4.44 -13.12
C PRO A 112 -7.74 -3.76 -13.79
N PHE A 113 -8.03 -2.69 -14.51
CA PHE A 113 -7.03 -1.92 -15.26
C PHE A 113 -5.96 -1.28 -14.37
N SER A 114 -6.25 -1.05 -13.09
CA SER A 114 -5.30 -0.53 -12.10
C SER A 114 -4.13 -1.48 -11.83
N CYS A 115 -4.28 -2.76 -12.16
CA CYS A 115 -3.18 -3.73 -12.15
C CYS A 115 -2.29 -3.66 -13.41
N CYS A 116 -2.62 -2.86 -14.42
CA CYS A 116 -1.84 -2.72 -15.65
C CYS A 116 -0.60 -1.86 -15.43
N THR A 117 0.57 -2.34 -15.88
CA THR A 117 1.80 -1.56 -15.89
C THR A 117 1.93 -0.73 -17.16
N LYS A 118 2.49 0.48 -17.03
CA LYS A 118 2.86 1.36 -18.14
C LYS A 118 4.06 0.77 -18.90
N ASP A 119 3.95 0.59 -20.22
CA ASP A 119 5.10 0.22 -21.06
C ASP A 119 5.96 1.48 -21.28
N PRO A 120 7.27 1.49 -20.96
CA PRO A 120 8.12 2.65 -21.19
C PRO A 120 8.25 3.07 -22.68
N ALA A 121 7.85 2.21 -23.63
CA ALA A 121 7.82 2.51 -25.05
C ALA A 121 6.48 3.11 -25.54
N GLU A 122 5.42 3.08 -24.73
CA GLU A 122 4.10 3.61 -25.09
C GLU A 122 3.58 4.58 -24.02
N ASP A 123 3.17 5.78 -24.43
CA ASP A 123 2.68 6.83 -23.53
C ASP A 123 1.22 6.59 -23.03
N VAL A 124 0.59 5.49 -23.48
CA VAL A 124 -0.81 5.18 -23.19
C VAL A 124 -0.92 3.78 -22.60
N ILE A 125 -1.49 3.69 -21.39
CA ILE A 125 -1.79 2.39 -20.75
C ILE A 125 -2.88 1.67 -21.55
N ASN A 126 -2.62 0.41 -21.91
CA ASN A 126 -3.66 -0.47 -22.41
C ASN A 126 -4.62 -0.86 -21.26
N THR A 127 -5.77 -0.19 -21.18
CA THR A 127 -6.82 -0.51 -20.19
C THR A 127 -7.45 -1.89 -20.38
N GLN A 128 -7.19 -2.56 -21.51
CA GLN A 128 -7.59 -3.95 -21.76
C GLN A 128 -6.52 -4.97 -21.36
N CYS A 129 -5.38 -4.55 -20.77
CA CYS A 129 -4.31 -5.49 -20.41
C CYS A 129 -4.76 -6.57 -19.41
N GLY A 130 -5.77 -6.25 -18.59
CA GLY A 130 -6.24 -7.10 -17.52
C GLY A 130 -7.14 -8.25 -17.99
N TYR A 131 -7.61 -8.26 -19.24
CA TYR A 131 -8.55 -9.29 -19.72
C TYR A 131 -7.84 -10.62 -20.01
N ASP A 132 -8.46 -11.72 -19.59
CA ASP A 132 -8.02 -13.11 -19.84
C ASP A 132 -6.57 -13.43 -19.41
N ILE A 133 -5.95 -12.56 -18.60
CA ILE A 133 -4.54 -12.71 -18.21
C ILE A 133 -4.29 -13.98 -17.39
N ARG A 134 -5.30 -14.43 -16.63
CA ARG A 134 -5.23 -15.66 -15.83
C ARG A 134 -5.78 -16.89 -16.56
N ALA A 135 -6.30 -16.74 -17.77
CA ALA A 135 -6.84 -17.85 -18.57
C ALA A 135 -5.80 -18.57 -19.43
N LYS A 136 -4.65 -17.93 -19.72
CA LYS A 136 -3.61 -18.49 -20.61
C LYS A 136 -2.31 -18.79 -19.84
N PRO A 137 -1.77 -20.02 -19.90
CA PRO A 137 -0.43 -20.29 -19.41
C PRO A 137 0.59 -19.64 -20.35
N VAL A 138 1.13 -18.50 -19.92
CA VAL A 138 2.22 -17.73 -20.54
C VAL A 138 1.86 -17.05 -21.88
N SER A 139 1.50 -15.78 -21.82
CA SER A 139 1.71 -14.85 -22.94
C SER A 139 2.48 -13.62 -22.45
N PRO A 140 3.65 -13.30 -23.01
CA PRO A 140 4.54 -12.22 -22.57
C PRO A 140 4.04 -10.81 -22.94
N LEU A 141 2.73 -10.63 -23.15
CA LEU A 141 2.12 -9.36 -23.57
C LEU A 141 1.02 -8.88 -22.59
N GLY A 142 1.03 -9.40 -21.38
CA GLY A 142 0.21 -8.90 -20.28
C GLY A 142 1.11 -8.20 -19.28
N HIS A 143 1.33 -6.91 -19.50
CA HIS A 143 2.01 -6.00 -18.59
C HIS A 143 1.14 -5.79 -17.34
N VAL A 144 1.10 -6.78 -16.44
CA VAL A 144 0.31 -6.76 -15.20
C VAL A 144 1.25 -6.88 -14.01
N THR A 145 1.02 -6.07 -12.97
CA THR A 145 1.83 -6.13 -11.77
C THR A 145 1.49 -7.39 -10.96
N SER A 146 2.49 -8.22 -10.71
CA SER A 146 2.34 -9.46 -9.90
C SER A 146 2.86 -9.30 -8.48
N ALA A 147 3.25 -8.09 -8.07
CA ALA A 147 3.78 -7.85 -6.74
C ALA A 147 2.65 -7.76 -5.69
N PRO A 148 2.79 -8.42 -4.53
CA PRO A 148 1.85 -8.27 -3.42
C PRO A 148 1.94 -6.85 -2.81
N PRO A 149 0.82 -6.23 -2.39
CA PRO A 149 0.84 -5.06 -1.53
C PRO A 149 1.61 -5.40 -0.26
N SER A 150 2.74 -4.76 -0.06
CA SER A 150 3.61 -5.07 1.06
C SER A 150 3.24 -4.18 2.26
N PRO A 151 2.58 -4.70 3.32
CA PRO A 151 2.42 -3.94 4.54
C PRO A 151 3.78 -3.81 5.23
N GLY A 152 4.41 -2.66 5.06
CA GLY A 152 5.69 -2.33 5.69
C GLY A 152 6.92 -2.38 4.78
N LEU A 153 6.75 -2.43 3.46
CA LEU A 153 7.81 -2.00 2.54
C LEU A 153 7.45 -0.65 1.94
N LEU A 154 8.26 0.36 2.25
CA LEU A 154 8.35 1.52 1.38
C LEU A 154 9.02 1.07 0.08
N CYS A 155 8.25 0.89 -0.99
CA CYS A 155 8.79 0.86 -2.33
C CYS A 155 9.43 2.23 -2.60
N PHE A 156 10.75 2.35 -2.44
CA PHE A 156 11.49 3.40 -3.12
C PHE A 156 11.47 3.04 -4.61
N GLN A 157 10.56 3.68 -5.36
CA GLN A 157 10.55 3.66 -6.81
C GLN A 157 11.93 4.13 -7.30
N ASN A 158 12.77 3.22 -7.79
CA ASN A 158 13.86 3.61 -8.68
C ASN A 158 13.29 3.58 -10.11
N PRO A 159 13.01 4.73 -10.74
CA PRO A 159 12.27 4.80 -12.00
C PRO A 159 13.04 4.26 -13.22
N ARG A 160 14.14 3.50 -13.04
CA ARG A 160 15.00 3.02 -14.14
C ARG A 160 15.31 1.52 -14.17
N HIS A 161 14.80 0.71 -13.25
CA HIS A 161 15.02 -0.74 -13.30
C HIS A 161 13.74 -1.52 -13.01
N ALA A 162 13.35 -2.37 -13.95
CA ALA A 162 12.26 -3.35 -13.89
C ALA A 162 12.56 -4.52 -12.91
N GLY A 163 13.02 -4.17 -11.70
CA GLY A 163 13.36 -5.11 -10.64
C GLY A 163 13.33 -4.35 -9.31
N GLY A 164 12.18 -4.36 -8.65
CA GLY A 164 12.05 -3.80 -7.31
C GLY A 164 12.84 -4.63 -6.31
N ILE A 165 13.79 -4.00 -5.60
CA ILE A 165 14.46 -4.64 -4.48
C ILE A 165 13.54 -4.49 -3.26
N CYS A 166 12.86 -5.58 -2.91
CA CYS A 166 12.02 -5.71 -1.73
C CYS A 166 12.91 -5.80 -0.48
N GLY A 167 13.22 -4.67 0.17
CA GLY A 167 14.00 -4.61 1.41
C GLY A 167 13.12 -4.54 2.67
N SER A 168 13.37 -5.41 3.66
CA SER A 168 12.63 -5.43 4.94
C SER A 168 12.75 -4.12 5.74
N LEU A 169 11.84 -3.90 6.69
CA LEU A 169 11.85 -2.80 7.67
C LEU A 169 13.21 -2.58 8.38
N SER A 170 14.10 -3.59 8.42
CA SER A 170 15.48 -3.45 8.89
C SER A 170 16.32 -2.48 8.05
N SER A 171 16.00 -2.29 6.77
CA SER A 171 16.66 -1.35 5.86
C SER A 171 16.23 0.10 6.11
N LEU A 172 15.06 0.32 6.73
CA LEU A 172 14.52 1.64 7.05
C LEU A 172 15.28 2.31 8.22
N LEU A 173 15.63 1.52 9.25
CA LEU A 173 16.45 2.00 10.37
C LEU A 173 17.85 2.47 9.94
N LEU A 174 18.39 1.94 8.83
CA LEU A 174 19.65 2.41 8.25
C LEU A 174 19.49 3.69 7.41
N CYS A 175 18.31 3.93 6.81
CA CYS A 175 18.07 5.10 5.97
C CYS A 175 17.68 6.35 6.79
N ASP A 176 16.90 6.19 7.88
CA ASP A 176 16.60 7.31 8.78
C ASP A 176 17.87 7.80 9.51
N HIS A 177 18.80 6.90 9.82
CA HIS A 177 20.10 7.27 10.38
C HIS A 177 20.98 8.04 9.38
N PHE A 178 20.71 7.96 8.07
CA PHE A 178 21.43 8.70 7.04
C PHE A 178 20.79 10.06 6.72
N MET A 179 19.49 10.22 6.96
CA MET A 179 18.78 11.50 6.74
C MET A 179 18.99 12.51 7.89
N PHE A 180 19.34 12.05 9.09
CA PHE A 180 19.65 12.94 10.23
C PHE A 180 21.09 13.49 10.24
N LEU A 181 21.93 13.13 9.25
CA LEU A 181 23.35 13.50 9.17
C LEU A 181 23.71 14.37 7.95
N ARG A 182 22.75 15.06 7.34
CA ARG A 182 23.01 16.11 6.35
C ARG A 182 22.21 17.37 6.59
#